data_AF-A0AAE4C8K6-F1
#
_entry.id   AF-A0AAE4C8K6-F1
#
_cell.length_a   1.000
_cell.length_b   1.000
_cell.length_c   1.000
_cell.angle_alpha   90.00
_cell.angle_beta   90.00
_cell.angle_gamma   90.00
#
_symmetry.space_group_name_H-M   'P 1'
#
loop_
_entity.id
_entity.type
_entity.pdbx_description
1 polymer ?
#
loop_
_entity_poly.entity_id
_entity_poly.type
_entity_poly.pdbx_seq_one_letter_code
_entity_poly.pdbx_strand_id
1 'polypeptide(L)'
;MSAVPSTPPAPETPADALEAAQFVITADIGRKVGTADFHGVAGNVYSVSNVGLRGWKGDDEGFADLRVLSTPAINPSEPYPTGDPLTRADRLILFLTRDKADEMWRTLSVEHGTLPAIDGEVLPSNWPAP
;
A
#
# COMPACT_ATOMS: atom_id res chain seq x y z
N MET A 1 -10.34 20.49 -26.47
CA MET A 1 -9.90 19.11 -26.21
C MET A 1 -9.41 19.07 -24.77
N SER A 2 -10.27 18.69 -23.83
CA SER A 2 -9.89 18.61 -22.41
C SER A 2 -9.20 17.26 -22.19
N ALA A 3 -7.96 17.30 -21.73
CA ALA A 3 -7.23 16.12 -21.29
C ALA A 3 -8.00 15.46 -20.14
N VAL A 4 -8.45 14.23 -20.36
CA VAL A 4 -8.83 13.33 -19.27
C VAL A 4 -7.62 13.21 -18.34
N PRO A 5 -7.76 13.36 -17.02
CA PRO A 5 -6.70 12.96 -16.11
C PRO A 5 -6.57 11.44 -16.27
N SER A 6 -5.53 11.01 -16.99
CA SER A 6 -5.21 9.60 -17.12
C SER A 6 -4.88 9.08 -15.72
N THR A 7 -5.84 8.41 -15.09
CA THR A 7 -5.55 7.48 -14.01
C THR A 7 -4.39 6.61 -14.50
N PRO A 8 -3.23 6.59 -13.81
CA PRO A 8 -2.15 5.72 -14.23
C PRO A 8 -2.69 4.29 -14.33
N PRO A 9 -2.34 3.53 -15.38
CA PRO A 9 -2.73 2.14 -15.46
C PRO A 9 -2.30 1.42 -14.18
N ALA A 10 -3.07 0.44 -13.73
CA ALA A 10 -2.68 -0.38 -12.60
C ALA A 10 -1.33 -1.04 -12.92
N PRO A 11 -0.39 -1.08 -11.96
CA PRO A 11 0.95 -1.59 -12.22
C PRO A 11 0.89 -3.08 -12.59
N GLU A 12 1.37 -3.42 -13.79
CA GLU A 12 1.32 -4.79 -14.31
C GLU A 12 2.30 -5.72 -13.58
N THR A 13 3.35 -5.16 -12.96
CA THR A 13 4.36 -5.92 -12.21
C THR A 13 4.73 -5.23 -10.90
N PRO A 14 5.27 -5.97 -9.91
CA PRO A 14 5.86 -5.39 -8.71
C PRO A 14 6.94 -4.33 -8.95
N ALA A 15 7.70 -4.48 -10.03
CA ALA A 15 8.70 -3.49 -10.42
C ALA A 15 8.04 -2.18 -10.88
N ASP A 16 6.94 -2.27 -11.62
CA ASP A 16 6.16 -1.10 -12.03
C ASP A 16 5.51 -0.39 -10.82
N ALA A 17 4.99 -1.17 -9.85
CA ALA A 17 4.51 -0.61 -8.59
C ALA A 17 5.62 0.06 -7.78
N LEU A 18 6.84 -0.48 -7.78
CA LEU A 18 7.97 0.19 -7.15
C LEU A 18 8.25 1.54 -7.80
N GLU A 19 8.20 1.63 -9.13
CA GLU A 19 8.38 2.88 -9.86
C GLU A 19 7.26 3.89 -9.59
N ALA A 20 6.00 3.43 -9.55
CA ALA A 20 4.83 4.27 -9.28
C ALA A 20 4.71 4.71 -7.82
N ALA A 21 5.22 3.93 -6.87
CA ALA A 21 5.21 4.26 -5.44
C ALA A 21 6.19 5.40 -5.13
N GLN A 22 5.78 6.25 -4.18
CA GLN A 22 6.65 7.29 -3.63
C GLN A 22 7.57 6.71 -2.55
N PHE A 23 7.08 5.69 -1.84
CA PHE A 23 7.76 5.09 -0.72
C PHE A 23 7.51 3.59 -0.71
N VAL A 24 8.55 2.77 -0.56
CA VAL A 24 8.42 1.31 -0.54
C VAL A 24 9.26 0.76 0.59
N ILE A 25 8.62 0.08 1.53
CA ILE A 25 9.25 -0.47 2.73
C ILE A 25 8.73 -1.86 3.05
N THR A 26 9.57 -2.68 3.66
CA THR A 26 9.12 -3.89 4.34
C THR A 26 8.70 -3.51 5.75
N ALA A 27 7.46 -3.83 6.12
CA ALA A 27 6.89 -3.47 7.41
C ALA A 27 6.15 -4.64 8.05
N ASP A 28 6.24 -4.73 9.38
CA ASP A 28 5.36 -5.55 10.19
C ASP A 28 4.02 -4.82 10.35
N ILE A 29 2.93 -5.53 10.07
CA ILE A 29 1.59 -4.98 10.17
C ILE A 29 1.10 -5.10 11.61
N GLY A 30 0.88 -3.96 12.24
CA GLY A 30 0.27 -3.87 13.55
C GLY A 30 -1.25 -3.94 13.50
N ARG A 31 -1.89 -3.38 14.52
CA ARG A 31 -3.35 -3.36 14.63
C ARG A 31 -3.97 -2.26 13.78
N LYS A 32 -5.24 -2.47 13.39
CA LYS A 32 -6.09 -1.40 12.86
C LYS A 32 -6.23 -0.29 13.93
N VAL A 33 -5.86 0.92 13.56
CA VAL A 33 -5.92 2.11 14.43
C VAL A 33 -7.13 2.99 14.14
N GLY A 34 -7.79 2.81 13.00
CA GLY A 34 -8.98 3.58 12.66
C GLY A 34 -9.48 3.34 11.24
N THR A 35 -10.27 4.28 10.75
CA THR A 35 -10.74 4.37 9.36
C THR A 35 -10.62 5.80 8.87
N ALA A 36 -10.32 5.99 7.59
CA ALA A 36 -10.29 7.31 6.95
C ALA A 36 -11.24 7.30 5.74
N ASP A 37 -11.77 8.46 5.39
CA ASP A 37 -12.51 8.62 4.14
C ASP A 37 -11.52 8.67 2.97
N PHE A 38 -11.80 7.87 1.95
CA PHE A 38 -11.07 7.83 0.71
C PHE A 38 -12.06 7.96 -0.43
N HIS A 39 -12.19 9.17 -0.97
CA HIS A 39 -13.11 9.47 -2.07
C HIS A 39 -14.57 9.06 -1.78
N GLY A 40 -15.04 9.25 -0.53
CA GLY A 40 -16.39 8.86 -0.11
C GLY A 40 -16.52 7.38 0.26
N VAL A 41 -15.42 6.62 0.32
CA VAL A 41 -15.38 5.23 0.78
C VAL A 41 -14.54 5.14 2.06
N ALA A 42 -15.06 4.49 3.10
CA ALA A 42 -14.30 4.29 4.34
C ALA A 42 -13.20 3.24 4.14
N GLY A 43 -11.94 3.67 4.15
CA GLY A 43 -10.76 2.81 4.15
C GLY A 43 -10.23 2.55 5.57
N ASN A 44 -9.63 1.39 5.79
CA ASN A 44 -9.06 0.98 7.07
C ASN A 44 -7.65 1.55 7.24
N VAL A 45 -7.35 2.11 8.41
CA VAL A 45 -6.01 2.61 8.75
C VAL A 45 -5.35 1.66 9.74
N TYR A 46 -4.12 1.25 9.44
CA TYR A 46 -3.30 0.38 10.28
C TYR A 46 -2.06 1.12 10.74
N SER A 47 -1.57 0.76 11.92
CA SER A 47 -0.22 1.09 12.34
C SER A 47 0.72 0.00 11.84
N VAL A 48 1.81 0.40 11.19
CA VAL A 48 2.86 -0.50 10.69
C VAL A 48 4.22 -0.04 11.19
N SER A 49 5.15 -0.98 11.33
CA SER A 49 6.50 -0.72 11.84
C SER A 49 7.55 -1.28 10.88
N ASN A 50 8.56 -0.49 10.51
CA ASN A 50 9.71 -0.94 9.71
C ASN A 50 11.06 -0.75 10.43
N VAL A 51 11.05 -0.67 11.76
CA VAL A 51 12.29 -0.55 12.55
C VAL A 51 13.16 -1.79 12.34
N GLY A 52 14.34 -1.60 11.73
CA GLY A 52 15.28 -2.68 11.44
C GLY A 52 14.89 -3.57 10.26
N LEU A 53 13.90 -3.14 9.46
CA LEU A 53 13.52 -3.78 8.21
C LEU A 53 14.08 -3.01 7.01
N ARG A 54 14.04 -3.64 5.84
CA ARG A 54 14.62 -3.08 4.62
C ARG A 54 13.67 -2.04 3.98
N GLY A 55 14.20 -0.84 3.75
CA GLY A 55 13.64 0.10 2.78
C GLY A 55 14.01 -0.28 1.35
N TRP A 56 13.04 -0.24 0.45
CA TRP A 56 13.22 -0.48 -0.98
C TRP A 56 13.29 0.83 -1.77
N LYS A 57 12.51 1.83 -1.37
CA LYS A 57 12.44 3.14 -2.03
C LYS A 57 12.05 4.25 -1.05
N GLY A 58 12.76 5.36 -1.13
CA GLY A 58 12.64 6.52 -0.24
C GLY A 58 13.49 6.38 1.03
N ASP A 59 13.49 7.41 1.87
CA ASP A 59 14.28 7.46 3.10
C ASP A 59 13.82 6.42 4.14
N ASP A 60 14.70 5.45 4.39
CA ASP A 60 14.53 4.40 5.39
C ASP A 60 14.87 4.94 6.79
N GLU A 61 14.04 5.85 7.31
CA GLU A 61 14.25 6.42 8.65
C GLU A 61 13.82 5.48 9.79
N GLY A 62 13.23 4.32 9.46
CA GLY A 62 12.74 3.34 10.44
C GLY A 62 11.57 3.89 11.27
N PHE A 63 10.35 3.62 10.83
CA PHE A 63 9.13 4.02 11.52
C PHE A 63 8.69 2.97 12.54
N ALA A 64 8.42 3.40 13.77
CA ALA A 64 7.85 2.53 14.81
C ALA A 64 6.32 2.46 14.76
N ASP A 65 5.64 3.51 14.30
CA ASP A 65 4.16 3.60 14.24
C ASP A 65 3.75 4.42 13.02
N LEU A 66 4.03 3.91 11.81
CA LEU A 66 3.60 4.56 10.58
C LEU A 66 2.11 4.26 10.36
N ARG A 67 1.29 5.30 10.21
CA ARG A 67 -0.12 5.13 9.87
C ARG A 67 -0.29 4.98 8.37
N VAL A 68 -0.80 3.83 7.95
CA VAL A 68 -1.04 3.50 6.55
C VAL A 68 -2.52 3.22 6.33
N LEU A 69 -3.12 3.93 5.38
CA LEU A 69 -4.44 3.65 4.86
C LEU A 69 -4.37 2.50 3.85
N SER A 70 -5.13 1.44 4.14
CA SER A 70 -5.44 0.39 3.18
C SER A 70 -6.41 0.95 2.14
N THR A 71 -5.92 1.24 0.94
CA THR A 71 -6.73 1.86 -0.11
C THR A 71 -7.93 0.98 -0.46
N PRO A 72 -9.18 1.44 -0.24
CA PRO A 72 -10.36 0.66 -0.58
C PRO A 72 -10.64 0.71 -2.09
N ALA A 73 -11.41 -0.26 -2.57
CA ALA A 73 -12.02 -0.21 -3.90
C ALA A 73 -13.03 0.95 -3.98
N ILE A 74 -13.29 1.44 -5.20
CA ILE A 74 -14.26 2.52 -5.46
C ILE A 74 -15.71 2.10 -5.09
N ASN A 75 -15.96 0.81 -4.90
CA ASN A 75 -17.28 0.30 -4.51
C ASN A 75 -17.46 0.39 -2.98
N PRO A 76 -18.33 1.28 -2.45
CA PRO A 76 -18.51 1.46 -1.01
C PRO A 76 -19.18 0.27 -0.32
N SER A 77 -19.96 -0.54 -1.05
CA SER A 77 -20.62 -1.73 -0.49
C SER A 77 -19.65 -2.89 -0.29
N GLU A 78 -18.54 -2.89 -1.05
CA GLU A 78 -17.51 -3.93 -0.98
C GLU A 78 -16.13 -3.27 -1.16
N PRO A 79 -15.65 -2.55 -0.13
CA PRO A 79 -14.40 -1.80 -0.22
C PRO A 79 -13.16 -2.72 -0.35
N TYR A 80 -13.31 -3.99 0.00
CA TYR A 80 -12.23 -5.00 -0.04
C TYR A 80 -12.76 -6.32 -0.62
N PRO A 81 -13.00 -6.41 -1.93
CA PRO A 81 -13.60 -7.59 -2.57
C PRO A 81 -12.72 -8.84 -2.41
N THR A 82 -11.40 -8.65 -2.32
CA THR A 82 -10.40 -9.71 -2.16
C THR A 82 -9.76 -9.71 -0.76
N GLY A 83 -10.46 -9.13 0.22
CA GLY A 83 -9.96 -8.94 1.59
C GLY A 83 -9.04 -7.73 1.72
N ASP A 84 -8.83 -7.30 2.97
CA ASP A 84 -8.00 -6.13 3.27
C ASP A 84 -6.51 -6.46 3.01
N PRO A 85 -5.84 -5.77 2.08
CA PRO A 85 -4.47 -6.07 1.68
C PRO A 85 -3.49 -6.03 2.85
N LEU A 86 -3.72 -5.18 3.85
CA LEU A 86 -2.85 -5.10 5.03
C LEU A 86 -3.05 -6.27 6.00
N THR A 87 -4.13 -7.03 5.90
CA THR A 87 -4.38 -8.18 6.80
C THR A 87 -3.92 -9.52 6.22
N ARG A 88 -3.27 -9.52 5.04
CA ARG A 88 -2.93 -10.76 4.33
C ARG A 88 -1.75 -11.51 4.94
N ALA A 89 -0.85 -10.83 5.64
CA ALA A 89 0.27 -11.44 6.35
C ALA A 89 0.76 -10.51 7.47
N ASP A 90 1.49 -11.06 8.45
CA ASP A 90 2.09 -10.30 9.53
C ASP A 90 3.19 -9.32 9.04
N ARG A 91 3.85 -9.66 7.92
CA ARG A 91 4.90 -8.84 7.32
C ARG A 91 4.70 -8.68 5.82
N LEU A 92 4.68 -7.44 5.35
CA LEU A 92 4.41 -7.08 3.97
C LEU A 92 5.44 -6.08 3.45
N ILE A 93 5.75 -6.16 2.16
CA ILE A 93 6.34 -5.07 1.39
C ILE A 93 5.17 -4.15 1.00
N LEU A 94 5.22 -2.90 1.47
CA LEU A 94 4.20 -1.91 1.28
C LEU A 94 4.59 -0.94 0.17
N PHE A 95 3.73 -0.80 -0.84
CA PHE A 95 3.88 0.18 -1.90
C PHE A 95 3.04 1.39 -1.56
N LEU A 96 3.70 2.40 -1.01
CA LEU A 96 3.07 3.56 -0.41
C LEU A 96 3.14 4.77 -1.33
N THR A 97 2.02 5.48 -1.34
CA THR A 97 1.91 6.79 -1.95
C THR A 97 1.20 7.73 -0.98
N ARG A 98 1.45 9.02 -1.13
CA ARG A 98 0.84 10.05 -0.32
C ARG A 98 0.17 11.04 -1.25
N ASP A 99 -1.11 11.33 -1.00
CA ASP A 99 -1.76 12.43 -1.68
C ASP A 99 -1.32 13.76 -1.06
N LYS A 100 -1.23 14.81 -1.88
CA LYS A 100 -0.88 16.14 -1.37
C LYS A 100 -2.00 16.72 -0.50
N ALA A 101 -3.24 16.24 -0.64
CA ALA A 101 -4.38 16.74 0.12
C ALA A 101 -4.49 16.13 1.54
N ASP A 102 -4.19 14.84 1.70
CA ASP A 102 -4.51 14.09 2.93
C ASP A 102 -3.31 13.82 3.85
N GLU A 103 -2.08 14.13 3.42
CA GLU A 103 -0.81 13.90 4.15
C GLU A 103 -0.58 12.47 4.69
N MET A 104 -1.51 11.56 4.50
CA MET A 104 -1.53 10.20 5.01
C MET A 104 -0.98 9.24 3.97
N TRP A 105 -0.10 8.35 4.42
CA TRP A 105 0.37 7.26 3.58
C TRP A 105 -0.76 6.30 3.28
N ARG A 106 -0.90 5.92 2.02
CA ARG A 106 -1.86 4.92 1.56
C ARG A 106 -1.18 3.92 0.65
N THR A 107 -1.72 2.71 0.58
CA THR A 107 -1.26 1.73 -0.41
C THR A 107 -1.60 2.21 -1.83
N LEU A 108 -0.84 1.81 -2.85
CA LEU A 108 -1.12 2.21 -4.24
C LEU A 108 -2.54 1.85 -4.69
N SER A 109 -3.00 0.65 -4.36
CA SER A 109 -4.35 0.16 -4.63
C SER A 109 -4.69 -1.00 -3.69
N VAL A 110 -5.94 -1.47 -3.79
CA VAL A 110 -6.42 -2.64 -3.03
C VAL A 110 -5.72 -3.95 -3.43
N GLU A 111 -5.33 -4.09 -4.70
CA GLU A 111 -4.71 -5.32 -5.22
C GLU A 111 -3.19 -5.24 -5.36
N HIS A 112 -2.67 -4.09 -5.78
CA HIS A 112 -1.24 -3.87 -6.08
C HIS A 112 -0.56 -2.96 -5.04
N GLY A 113 -1.11 -2.91 -3.83
CA GLY A 113 -0.63 -2.08 -2.74
C GLY A 113 0.37 -2.76 -1.81
N THR A 114 0.43 -4.08 -1.84
CA THR A 114 1.14 -4.90 -0.86
C THR A 114 1.67 -6.19 -1.49
N LEU A 115 2.82 -6.66 -1.03
CA LEU A 115 3.32 -8.01 -1.29
C LEU A 115 3.69 -8.70 0.02
N PRO A 116 3.52 -10.03 0.13
CA PRO A 116 4.09 -10.77 1.25
C PRO A 116 5.61 -10.65 1.25
N ALA A 117 6.19 -10.30 2.39
CA ALA A 117 7.63 -10.30 2.55
C ALA A 117 8.10 -11.76 2.74
N ILE A 118 8.91 -12.27 1.81
CA ILE A 118 9.53 -13.59 1.90
C ILE A 118 11.02 -13.46 2.23
N ASP A 119 11.55 -14.38 3.02
CA ASP A 119 12.96 -14.41 3.43
C ASP A 119 13.88 -14.46 2.18
N GLY A 120 14.84 -13.53 2.09
CA GLY A 120 15.71 -13.37 0.91
C GLY A 120 15.28 -12.31 -0.11
N GLU A 121 14.17 -11.62 0.15
CA GLU A 121 13.69 -10.35 -0.44
C GLU A 121 14.31 -9.92 -1.79
N VAL A 122 13.75 -10.53 -2.85
CA VAL A 122 13.79 -10.02 -4.23
C VAL A 122 12.34 -9.82 -4.67
N LEU A 123 12.02 -8.67 -5.29
CA LEU A 123 10.69 -8.45 -5.84
C LEU A 123 10.40 -9.50 -6.93
N PRO A 124 9.23 -10.17 -6.88
CA PRO A 124 8.89 -11.13 -7.91
C PRO A 124 8.67 -10.42 -9.25
N SER A 125 8.96 -11.10 -10.35
CA SER A 125 8.75 -10.54 -11.69
C SER A 125 7.27 -10.36 -12.04
N ASN A 126 6.37 -11.04 -11.31
CA ASN A 126 4.92 -10.98 -11.48
C ASN A 126 4.23 -10.88 -10.12
N TRP A 127 3.02 -10.34 -10.09
CA TRP A 127 2.20 -10.35 -8.90
C TRP A 127 1.88 -11.79 -8.47
N PRO A 128 1.95 -12.11 -7.17
CA PRO A 128 1.44 -13.39 -6.68
C PRO A 128 -0.06 -13.45 -6.96
N ALA A 129 -0.54 -14.64 -7.32
CA ALA A 129 -1.98 -14.87 -7.42
C ALA A 129 -2.63 -14.57 -6.05
N PRO A 130 -3.83 -13.98 -6.03
CA PRO A 130 -4.57 -13.70 -4.80
C PRO A 130 -4.90 -14.96 -4.01
#